data_AF-A0A949AY59-F1
#
_entry.id   AF-A0A949AY59-F1
#
_cell.length_a   1.000
_cell.length_b   1.000
_cell.length_c   1.000
_cell.angle_alpha   90.00
_cell.angle_beta   90.00
_cell.angle_gamma   90.00
#
_symmetry.space_group_name_H-M   'P 1'
#
loop_
_entity.id
_entity.type
_entity.pdbx_description
1 polymer ?
#
loop_
_entity_poly.entity_id
_entity_poly.type
_entity_poly.pdbx_seq_one_letter_code
_entity_poly.pdbx_strand_id
1 'polypeptide(L)'
;MTTPPKRRKFGDILVEGGLITATQLQQALSYGTDRDIKLGEALRELGFVNDIAVANTIARQLKIPFIDFRKIVVDPEVAQIIPEGVSRKYKVIALGKRPGEVLVAFADPLNIFAIDEVGRYIQDKTVVCVGIESEIMAVMDRLYTSAVKIEQRFEDTGEESATVSAINDILLKAVRQRASDIHIEPDHERVRVRTRVDGILREGNSFPLEMHPNLISRIKIMAHLDIGERRKPQDGRFELPISGKEFDVRVSILPLSAGEKVVMRLLDKGTMRFNLQEMGFEPYQRALFMEHLSRPHEIILVTGPTGSGKTTTLYGALNYLNSVEKNIVTVEDPVEYELAGINQVQVNIRADLTFASSLRSILRQDPDIIMIGEIRDAETAEIAIQSALTGHLVLSTLHTNDAAGAITRLIDMGIPPFLIASAVGLVVAQRLLRLLCPHCKAPFTPPEELQDALGLAHDPSRRFYKPVGCDKCEGSGYKGRIAIYETMPISTAIEELILKKSSSQEIFRQAQKEDLTSLRQSGIAKVVSGQTSVDEAFRVTMELKE
;
A
#
# COMPACT_ATOMS: atom_id res chain seq x y z
N MET A 1 -32.62 57.41 -18.81
CA MET A 1 -31.42 56.67 -19.26
C MET A 1 -30.77 56.06 -18.04
N THR A 2 -31.13 54.83 -17.71
CA THR A 2 -30.52 54.07 -16.61
C THR A 2 -29.15 53.60 -17.05
N THR A 3 -28.11 54.16 -16.45
CA THR A 3 -26.71 53.78 -16.62
C THR A 3 -26.59 52.25 -16.46
N PRO A 4 -25.93 51.53 -17.37
CA PRO A 4 -25.74 50.08 -17.21
C PRO A 4 -25.00 49.82 -15.88
N PRO A 5 -25.33 48.74 -15.15
CA PRO A 5 -24.70 48.46 -13.87
C PRO A 5 -23.19 48.34 -14.06
N LYS A 6 -22.44 49.23 -13.41
CA LYS A 6 -20.97 49.24 -13.44
C LYS A 6 -20.48 47.85 -13.02
N ARG A 7 -19.80 47.13 -13.94
CA ARG A 7 -19.18 45.83 -13.66
C ARG A 7 -18.25 46.03 -12.44
N ARG A 8 -18.58 45.38 -11.31
CA ARG A 8 -17.84 45.56 -10.04
C ARG A 8 -16.37 45.19 -10.29
N LYS A 9 -15.43 46.02 -9.84
CA LYS A 9 -14.00 45.79 -10.09
C LYS A 9 -13.52 44.63 -9.22
N PHE A 10 -12.56 43.87 -9.74
CA PHE A 10 -12.02 42.67 -9.08
C PHE A 10 -11.50 42.97 -7.66
N GLY A 11 -10.75 44.06 -7.50
CA GLY A 11 -10.22 44.49 -6.20
C GLY A 11 -11.31 44.84 -5.18
N ASP A 12 -12.39 45.49 -5.62
CA ASP A 12 -13.50 45.88 -4.73
C ASP A 12 -14.23 44.64 -4.17
N ILE A 13 -14.35 43.59 -4.99
CA ILE A 13 -14.99 42.32 -4.57
C ILE A 13 -14.13 41.61 -3.50
N LEU A 14 -12.79 41.68 -3.61
CA LEU A 14 -11.89 41.11 -2.61
C LEU A 14 -11.93 41.87 -1.28
N VAL A 15 -12.03 43.21 -1.34
CA VAL A 15 -12.13 44.06 -0.14
C VAL A 15 -13.47 43.87 0.57
N GLU A 16 -14.59 43.90 -0.16
CA GLU A 16 -15.92 43.67 0.41
C GLU A 16 -16.08 42.25 0.97
N GLY A 17 -15.40 41.26 0.37
CA GLY A 17 -15.37 39.88 0.84
C GLY A 17 -14.48 39.64 2.07
N GLY A 18 -13.79 40.67 2.56
CA GLY A 18 -12.87 40.57 3.70
C GLY A 18 -11.59 39.78 3.42
N LEU A 19 -11.26 39.56 2.15
CA LEU A 19 -10.08 38.78 1.75
C LEU A 19 -8.80 39.62 1.72
N ILE A 20 -8.92 40.92 1.46
CA ILE A 20 -7.83 41.90 1.52
C ILE A 20 -8.32 43.23 2.06
N THR A 21 -7.40 44.05 2.56
CA THR A 21 -7.67 45.44 2.97
C THR A 21 -7.54 46.42 1.80
N ALA A 22 -8.13 47.61 1.92
CA ALA A 22 -7.95 48.69 0.94
C ALA A 22 -6.48 49.08 0.75
N THR A 23 -5.67 48.99 1.81
CA THR A 23 -4.23 49.24 1.78
C THR A 23 -3.48 48.17 0.97
N GLN A 24 -3.79 46.88 1.20
CA GLN A 24 -3.20 45.76 0.44
C GLN A 24 -3.59 45.83 -1.05
N LEU A 25 -4.80 46.27 -1.36
CA LEU A 25 -5.23 46.48 -2.74
C LEU A 25 -4.40 47.57 -3.45
N GLN A 26 -4.14 48.70 -2.79
CA GLN A 26 -3.30 49.77 -3.36
C GLN A 26 -1.86 49.30 -3.56
N GLN A 27 -1.28 48.57 -2.59
CA GLN A 27 0.06 48.00 -2.70
C GLN A 27 0.18 47.00 -3.86
N ALA A 28 -0.83 46.15 -4.06
CA ALA A 28 -0.81 45.19 -5.18
C ALA A 28 -1.04 45.86 -6.54
N LEU A 29 -1.80 46.97 -6.60
CA LEU A 29 -1.97 47.76 -7.81
C LEU A 29 -0.67 48.45 -8.24
N SER A 30 0.08 49.03 -7.30
CA SER A 30 1.39 49.62 -7.60
C SER A 30 2.39 48.55 -8.03
N TYR A 31 2.47 47.45 -7.27
CA TYR A 31 3.36 46.33 -7.58
C TYR A 31 3.07 45.69 -8.95
N GLY A 32 1.79 45.53 -9.31
CA GLY A 32 1.40 45.02 -10.61
C GLY A 32 1.71 45.96 -11.77
N THR A 33 1.59 47.27 -11.55
CA THR A 33 1.91 48.30 -12.57
C THR A 33 3.42 48.35 -12.83
N ASP A 34 4.24 48.26 -11.79
CA ASP A 34 5.70 48.30 -11.91
C ASP A 34 6.28 47.08 -12.63
N ARG A 35 5.57 45.94 -12.62
CA ARG A 35 6.02 44.66 -13.18
C ARG A 35 5.21 44.18 -14.39
N ASP A 36 4.24 44.96 -14.84
CA ASP A 36 3.31 44.61 -15.92
C ASP A 36 2.60 43.24 -15.72
N ILE A 37 2.20 42.94 -14.47
CA ILE A 37 1.47 41.72 -14.12
C ILE A 37 0.05 42.04 -13.64
N LYS A 38 -0.87 41.08 -13.82
CA LYS A 38 -2.28 41.26 -13.47
C LYS A 38 -2.46 41.39 -11.96
N LEU A 39 -3.46 42.17 -11.51
CA LEU A 39 -3.75 42.39 -10.09
C LEU A 39 -3.88 41.09 -9.27
N GLY A 40 -4.53 40.05 -9.82
CA GLY A 40 -4.64 38.75 -9.14
C GLY A 40 -3.32 38.01 -8.96
N GLU A 41 -2.34 38.24 -9.84
CA GLU A 41 -0.99 37.70 -9.74
C GLU A 41 -0.15 38.50 -8.74
N ALA A 42 -0.20 39.83 -8.80
CA ALA A 42 0.43 40.70 -7.82
C ALA A 42 -0.02 40.41 -6.37
N LEU A 43 -1.32 40.19 -6.16
CA LEU A 43 -1.87 39.84 -4.85
C LEU A 43 -1.39 38.48 -4.32
N ARG A 44 -1.06 37.53 -5.22
CA ARG A 44 -0.51 36.21 -4.84
C ARG A 44 0.97 36.29 -4.51
N GLU A 45 1.76 36.98 -5.34
CA GLU A 45 3.20 37.14 -5.08
C GLU A 45 3.49 37.87 -3.77
N LEU A 46 2.65 38.85 -3.42
CA LEU A 46 2.72 39.56 -2.14
C LEU A 46 2.17 38.76 -0.96
N GLY A 47 1.64 37.54 -1.19
CA GLY A 47 1.10 36.66 -0.15
C GLY A 47 -0.21 37.13 0.47
N PHE A 48 -0.93 38.08 -0.16
CA PHE A 48 -2.16 38.64 0.39
C PHE A 48 -3.38 37.74 0.17
N VAL A 49 -3.37 36.91 -0.88
CA VAL A 49 -4.43 35.94 -1.19
C VAL A 49 -3.85 34.66 -1.77
N ASN A 50 -4.54 33.54 -1.58
CA ASN A 50 -4.21 32.27 -2.23
C ASN A 50 -4.94 32.09 -3.57
N ASP A 51 -4.51 31.11 -4.37
CA ASP A 51 -5.08 30.81 -5.69
C ASP A 51 -6.59 30.53 -5.66
N ILE A 52 -7.05 29.87 -4.59
CA ILE A 52 -8.46 29.51 -4.40
C ILE A 52 -9.30 30.79 -4.24
N ALA A 53 -8.83 31.76 -3.44
CA ALA A 53 -9.53 33.01 -3.22
C ALA A 53 -9.62 33.86 -4.50
N VAL A 54 -8.54 33.89 -5.29
CA VAL A 54 -8.51 34.57 -6.60
C VAL A 54 -9.48 33.92 -7.58
N ALA A 55 -9.39 32.61 -7.78
CA ALA A 55 -10.22 31.89 -8.75
C ALA A 55 -11.71 31.94 -8.40
N ASN A 56 -12.08 31.80 -7.12
CA ASN A 56 -13.47 31.96 -6.66
C ASN A 56 -13.99 33.38 -6.89
N THR A 57 -13.13 34.39 -6.73
CA THR A 57 -13.52 35.79 -6.94
C THR A 57 -13.75 36.09 -8.43
N ILE A 58 -12.89 35.56 -9.31
CA ILE A 58 -13.07 35.64 -10.77
C ILE A 58 -14.38 34.95 -11.17
N ALA A 59 -14.63 33.75 -10.65
CA ALA A 59 -15.86 32.99 -10.91
C ALA A 59 -17.12 33.77 -10.50
N ARG A 60 -17.12 34.41 -9.31
CA ARG A 60 -18.21 35.28 -8.84
C ARG A 60 -18.40 36.52 -9.71
N GLN A 61 -17.31 37.18 -10.10
CA GLN A 61 -17.37 38.39 -10.92
C GLN A 61 -17.94 38.10 -12.32
N LEU A 62 -17.58 36.95 -12.89
CA LEU A 62 -18.00 36.52 -14.22
C LEU A 62 -19.30 35.70 -14.23
N LYS A 63 -19.81 35.33 -13.05
CA LYS A 63 -20.98 34.46 -12.86
C LYS A 63 -20.84 33.12 -13.59
N ILE A 64 -19.66 32.53 -13.53
CA ILE A 64 -19.33 31.21 -14.09
C ILE A 64 -18.92 30.24 -12.98
N PRO A 65 -19.01 28.92 -13.19
CA PRO A 65 -18.62 27.95 -12.18
C PRO A 65 -17.12 27.99 -11.85
N PHE A 66 -16.78 27.74 -10.59
CA PHE A 66 -15.42 27.41 -10.17
C PHE A 66 -15.32 25.90 -9.97
N ILE A 67 -14.24 25.29 -10.46
CA ILE A 67 -14.00 23.85 -10.34
C ILE A 67 -12.85 23.58 -9.38
N ASP A 68 -13.11 22.70 -8.40
CA ASP A 68 -12.11 22.14 -7.50
C ASP A 68 -11.67 20.78 -8.04
N PHE A 69 -10.46 20.72 -8.60
CA PHE A 69 -9.94 19.51 -9.27
C PHE A 69 -9.68 18.34 -8.31
N ARG A 70 -9.72 18.57 -6.99
CA ARG A 70 -9.57 17.48 -5.99
C ARG A 70 -10.85 16.65 -5.85
N LYS A 71 -11.98 17.13 -6.37
CA LYS A 71 -13.30 16.51 -6.22
C LYS A 71 -13.86 15.92 -7.52
N ILE A 72 -13.12 16.07 -8.62
CA ILE A 72 -13.54 15.60 -9.94
C ILE A 72 -12.50 14.65 -10.53
N VAL A 73 -12.98 13.69 -11.33
CA VAL A 73 -12.14 12.83 -12.15
C VAL A 73 -12.40 13.25 -13.60
N VAL A 74 -11.34 13.60 -14.31
CA VAL A 74 -11.41 14.00 -15.72
C VAL A 74 -11.23 12.76 -16.59
N ASP A 75 -12.15 12.55 -17.51
CA ASP A 75 -12.08 11.49 -18.50
C ASP A 75 -10.98 11.80 -19.55
N PRO A 76 -9.99 10.92 -19.76
CA PRO A 76 -8.93 11.12 -20.75
C PRO A 76 -9.45 11.39 -22.17
N GLU A 77 -10.52 10.71 -22.61
CA GLU A 77 -11.06 10.89 -23.96
C GLU A 77 -11.66 12.30 -24.13
N VAL A 78 -12.26 12.84 -23.06
CA VAL A 78 -12.83 14.18 -23.05
C VAL A 78 -11.73 15.23 -22.99
N ALA A 79 -10.68 15.02 -22.19
CA ALA A 79 -9.54 15.93 -22.10
C ALA A 79 -8.80 16.05 -23.45
N GLN A 80 -8.72 14.96 -24.21
CA GLN A 80 -8.05 14.90 -25.51
C GLN A 80 -8.82 15.56 -26.67
N ILE A 81 -10.07 16.01 -26.44
CA ILE A 81 -10.80 16.85 -27.42
C ILE A 81 -9.98 18.10 -27.76
N ILE A 82 -9.24 18.65 -26.79
CA ILE A 82 -8.33 19.77 -26.98
C ILE A 82 -6.89 19.22 -27.06
N PRO A 83 -6.13 19.49 -28.14
CA PRO A 83 -4.75 19.02 -28.26
C PRO A 83 -3.86 19.50 -27.11
N GLU A 84 -2.94 18.65 -26.61
CA GLU A 84 -2.09 18.97 -25.45
C GLU A 84 -1.34 20.29 -25.60
N GLY A 85 -0.75 20.55 -26.77
CA GLY A 85 -0.03 21.79 -27.03
C GLY A 85 -0.90 23.05 -26.85
N VAL A 86 -2.19 22.97 -27.20
CA VAL A 86 -3.17 24.03 -27.02
C VAL A 86 -3.58 24.12 -25.54
N SER A 87 -3.86 22.97 -24.91
CA SER A 87 -4.22 22.86 -23.50
C SER A 87 -3.14 23.46 -22.58
N ARG A 88 -1.87 23.16 -22.83
CA ARG A 88 -0.73 23.72 -22.08
C ARG A 88 -0.50 25.20 -22.38
N LYS A 89 -0.52 25.60 -23.65
CA LYS A 89 -0.29 27.00 -24.05
C LYS A 89 -1.30 27.95 -23.42
N TYR A 90 -2.57 27.58 -23.41
CA TYR A 90 -3.64 28.42 -22.88
C TYR A 90 -4.04 28.07 -21.44
N LYS A 91 -3.44 27.03 -20.85
CA LYS A 91 -3.70 26.57 -19.48
C LYS A 91 -5.18 26.23 -19.28
N VAL A 92 -5.67 25.35 -20.14
CA VAL A 92 -7.08 24.94 -20.23
C VAL A 92 -7.21 23.43 -20.26
N ILE A 93 -8.36 22.91 -19.82
CA ILE A 93 -8.65 21.47 -19.92
C ILE A 93 -10.16 21.21 -20.05
N ALA A 94 -10.54 20.30 -20.94
CA ALA A 94 -11.91 19.82 -21.06
C ALA A 94 -12.23 18.83 -19.93
N LEU A 95 -13.37 19.05 -19.25
CA LEU A 95 -13.75 18.34 -18.02
C LEU A 95 -14.87 17.32 -18.22
N GLY A 96 -15.76 17.56 -19.18
CA GLY A 96 -16.95 16.73 -19.39
C GLY A 96 -17.72 17.12 -20.63
N LYS A 97 -18.33 16.13 -21.29
CA LYS A 97 -19.19 16.31 -22.45
C LYS A 97 -20.65 16.02 -22.09
N ARG A 98 -21.56 16.91 -22.46
CA ARG A 98 -23.02 16.73 -22.41
C ARG A 98 -23.59 16.90 -23.82
N PRO A 99 -24.81 16.42 -24.12
CA PRO A 99 -25.40 16.63 -25.44
C PRO A 99 -25.42 18.12 -25.81
N GLY A 100 -24.66 18.50 -26.85
CA GLY A 100 -24.59 19.87 -27.35
C GLY A 100 -23.63 20.83 -26.62
N GLU A 101 -22.97 20.41 -25.53
CA GLU A 101 -22.08 21.28 -24.74
C GLU A 101 -20.84 20.53 -24.18
N VAL A 102 -19.68 21.19 -24.19
CA VAL A 102 -18.45 20.70 -23.53
C VAL A 102 -18.01 21.68 -22.45
N LEU A 103 -17.86 21.20 -21.23
CA LEU A 103 -17.38 21.99 -20.10
C LEU A 103 -15.85 22.05 -20.13
N VAL A 104 -15.30 23.26 -20.15
CA VAL A 104 -13.85 23.52 -20.21
C VAL A 104 -13.45 24.46 -19.09
N ALA A 105 -12.42 24.07 -18.34
CA ALA A 105 -11.80 24.90 -17.32
C ALA A 105 -10.68 25.75 -17.91
N PHE A 106 -10.71 27.04 -17.59
CA PHE A 106 -9.69 28.01 -17.97
C PHE A 106 -9.02 28.58 -16.72
N ALA A 107 -7.68 28.63 -16.73
CA ALA A 107 -6.93 29.40 -15.73
C ALA A 107 -7.21 30.90 -15.87
N ASP A 108 -7.38 31.38 -17.10
CA ASP A 108 -7.75 32.76 -17.42
C ASP A 108 -9.02 32.81 -18.28
N PRO A 109 -10.22 32.86 -17.65
CA PRO A 109 -11.49 32.94 -18.36
C PRO A 109 -11.75 34.30 -19.02
N LEU A 110 -10.86 35.28 -18.86
CA LEU A 110 -10.94 36.58 -19.54
C LEU A 110 -10.15 36.61 -20.86
N ASN A 111 -9.37 35.57 -21.15
CA ASN A 111 -8.63 35.46 -22.39
C ASN A 111 -9.56 35.01 -23.52
N ILE A 112 -10.20 35.97 -24.19
CA ILE A 112 -11.15 35.72 -25.28
C ILE A 112 -10.49 34.95 -26.43
N PHE A 113 -9.22 35.25 -26.76
CA PHE A 113 -8.47 34.52 -27.78
C PHE A 113 -8.29 33.04 -27.44
N ALA A 114 -8.05 32.71 -26.17
CA ALA A 114 -7.96 31.32 -25.72
C ALA A 114 -9.29 30.59 -25.86
N ILE A 115 -10.40 31.27 -25.53
CA ILE A 115 -11.75 30.68 -25.65
C ILE A 115 -12.08 30.40 -27.12
N ASP A 116 -11.82 31.35 -28.01
CA ASP A 116 -12.07 31.20 -29.45
C ASP A 116 -11.19 30.11 -30.06
N GLU A 117 -9.91 30.04 -29.68
CA GLU A 117 -8.97 29.03 -30.19
C GLU A 117 -9.35 27.63 -29.73
N VAL A 118 -9.71 27.46 -28.45
CA VAL A 118 -10.19 26.19 -27.91
C VAL A 118 -11.50 25.77 -28.57
N GLY A 119 -12.39 26.72 -28.84
CA GLY A 119 -13.66 26.48 -29.51
C GLY A 119 -13.52 25.85 -30.90
N ARG A 120 -12.40 26.05 -31.60
CA ARG A 120 -12.15 25.43 -32.92
C ARG A 120 -12.02 23.91 -32.87
N TYR A 121 -11.66 23.35 -31.72
CA TYR A 121 -11.51 21.91 -31.52
C TYR A 121 -12.79 21.25 -30.99
N ILE A 122 -13.79 22.04 -30.63
CA ILE A 122 -15.03 21.58 -30.01
C ILE A 122 -16.17 21.81 -30.99
N GLN A 123 -16.81 20.72 -31.45
CA GLN A 123 -17.99 20.82 -32.33
C GLN A 123 -19.25 21.32 -31.61
N ASP A 124 -19.31 21.07 -30.30
CA ASP A 124 -20.38 21.48 -29.40
C ASP A 124 -20.12 22.87 -28.79
N LYS A 125 -21.09 23.44 -28.08
CA LYS A 125 -20.93 24.74 -27.41
C LYS A 125 -19.95 24.63 -26.22
N THR A 126 -18.93 25.49 -26.18
CA THR A 126 -17.98 25.57 -25.06
C THR A 126 -18.62 26.25 -23.85
N VAL A 127 -18.68 25.55 -22.73
CA VAL A 127 -19.10 26.11 -21.43
C VAL A 127 -17.85 26.39 -20.60
N VAL A 128 -17.62 27.68 -20.34
CA VAL A 128 -16.42 28.16 -19.63
C VAL A 128 -16.61 28.07 -18.12
N CYS A 129 -15.63 27.48 -17.42
CA CYS A 129 -15.51 27.54 -15.96
C CYS A 129 -14.09 27.94 -15.55
N VAL A 130 -13.95 28.41 -14.31
CA VAL A 130 -12.65 28.84 -13.75
C VAL A 130 -11.99 27.67 -13.06
N GLY A 131 -10.73 27.43 -13.39
CA GLY A 131 -9.86 26.51 -12.68
C GLY A 131 -8.60 27.20 -12.16
N ILE A 132 -7.93 26.56 -11.20
CA ILE A 132 -6.62 27.02 -10.74
C ILE A 132 -5.56 26.50 -11.69
N GLU A 133 -4.67 27.38 -12.15
CA GLU A 133 -3.59 27.04 -13.09
C GLU A 133 -2.79 25.82 -12.65
N SER A 134 -2.28 25.82 -11.42
CA SER A 134 -1.47 24.71 -10.89
C SER A 134 -2.23 23.39 -10.85
N GLU A 135 -3.54 23.42 -10.59
CA GLU A 135 -4.40 22.24 -10.60
C GLU A 135 -4.67 21.75 -12.02
N ILE A 136 -4.95 22.66 -12.96
CA ILE A 136 -5.11 22.33 -14.39
C ILE A 136 -3.83 21.69 -14.93
N MET A 137 -2.67 22.30 -14.66
CA MET A 137 -1.36 21.78 -15.05
C MET A 137 -1.08 20.42 -14.42
N ALA A 138 -1.34 20.23 -13.12
CA ALA A 138 -1.14 18.95 -12.45
C ALA A 138 -2.04 17.83 -13.01
N VAL A 139 -3.27 18.17 -13.42
CA VAL A 139 -4.19 17.21 -14.05
C VAL A 139 -3.72 16.89 -15.47
N MET A 140 -3.29 17.89 -16.25
CA MET A 140 -2.68 17.66 -17.57
C MET A 140 -1.42 16.82 -17.47
N ASP A 141 -0.56 17.05 -16.48
CA ASP A 141 0.63 16.25 -16.26
C ASP A 141 0.25 14.81 -15.90
N ARG A 142 -0.79 14.59 -15.08
CA ARG A 142 -1.28 13.22 -14.82
C ARG A 142 -1.86 12.55 -16.06
N LEU A 143 -2.62 13.27 -16.90
CA LEU A 143 -3.29 12.71 -18.06
C LEU A 143 -2.34 12.47 -19.24
N TYR A 144 -1.55 13.49 -19.60
CA TYR A 144 -0.65 13.44 -20.74
C TYR A 144 0.71 12.81 -20.40
N THR A 145 1.23 12.87 -19.17
CA THR A 145 2.44 12.08 -18.82
C THR A 145 2.12 10.57 -18.79
N SER A 146 0.87 10.18 -18.53
CA SER A 146 0.41 8.79 -18.62
C SER A 146 0.34 8.27 -20.06
N ALA A 147 0.14 9.15 -21.05
CA ALA A 147 0.15 8.79 -22.48
C ALA A 147 1.55 8.94 -23.10
N VAL A 148 2.22 10.06 -22.85
CA VAL A 148 3.46 10.46 -23.53
C VAL A 148 4.70 9.70 -23.03
N LYS A 149 4.77 9.26 -21.76
CA LYS A 149 5.89 8.37 -21.32
C LYS A 149 5.74 6.93 -21.81
N ILE A 150 4.54 6.54 -22.24
CA ILE A 150 4.27 5.23 -22.84
C ILE A 150 4.50 5.29 -24.36
N GLU A 151 4.21 6.42 -25.02
CA GLU A 151 4.39 6.57 -26.47
C GLU A 151 5.83 6.98 -26.88
N GLN A 152 6.51 7.88 -26.16
CA GLN A 152 7.80 8.43 -26.62
C GLN A 152 9.02 7.51 -26.45
N ARG A 153 8.84 6.25 -26.03
CA ARG A 153 9.88 5.21 -26.10
C ARG A 153 9.60 4.11 -27.12
N PHE A 154 8.45 4.14 -27.80
CA PHE A 154 7.97 2.98 -28.54
C PHE A 154 7.22 3.42 -29.80
N GLU A 155 7.98 3.85 -30.82
CA GLU A 155 7.54 3.69 -32.19
C GLU A 155 7.84 2.25 -32.61
N ASP A 156 6.81 1.38 -32.65
CA ASP A 156 6.66 0.38 -33.71
C ASP A 156 5.29 -0.32 -33.71
N THR A 157 5.01 -0.96 -34.85
CA THR A 157 3.71 -1.30 -35.46
C THR A 157 2.64 -2.10 -34.67
N GLY A 158 1.37 -1.73 -34.90
CA GLY A 158 0.16 -2.59 -34.99
C GLY A 158 -0.14 -3.62 -33.89
N GLU A 159 0.56 -4.76 -33.90
CA GLU A 159 0.34 -5.89 -32.97
C GLU A 159 1.12 -5.75 -31.65
N GLU A 160 2.26 -5.05 -31.66
CA GLU A 160 2.99 -4.72 -30.43
C GLU A 160 2.18 -3.75 -29.55
N SER A 161 1.41 -2.85 -30.17
CA SER A 161 0.54 -1.90 -29.48
C SER A 161 -0.54 -2.59 -28.63
N ALA A 162 -1.20 -3.63 -29.16
CA ALA A 162 -2.25 -4.37 -28.42
C ALA A 162 -1.67 -5.15 -27.22
N THR A 163 -0.50 -5.76 -27.39
CA THR A 163 0.19 -6.49 -26.31
C THR A 163 0.68 -5.53 -25.22
N VAL A 164 1.23 -4.38 -25.60
CA VAL A 164 1.67 -3.34 -24.67
C VAL A 164 0.49 -2.76 -23.90
N SER A 165 -0.61 -2.44 -24.58
CA SER A 165 -1.84 -1.96 -23.94
C SER A 165 -2.38 -2.98 -22.94
N ALA A 166 -2.43 -4.27 -23.32
CA ALA A 166 -2.90 -5.33 -22.43
C ALA A 166 -2.06 -5.44 -21.14
N ILE A 167 -0.73 -5.38 -21.25
CA ILE A 167 0.16 -5.41 -20.07
C ILE A 167 -0.03 -4.17 -19.21
N ASN A 168 -0.12 -2.99 -19.82
CA ASN A 168 -0.36 -1.74 -19.10
C ASN A 168 -1.69 -1.78 -18.33
N ASP A 169 -2.75 -2.29 -18.96
CA ASP A 169 -4.05 -2.46 -18.32
C ASP A 169 -4.01 -3.45 -17.15
N ILE A 170 -3.31 -4.58 -17.32
CA ILE A 170 -3.10 -5.56 -16.25
C ILE A 170 -2.40 -4.91 -15.06
N LEU A 171 -1.30 -4.19 -15.30
CA LEU A 171 -0.51 -3.52 -14.27
C LEU A 171 -1.29 -2.41 -13.58
N LEU A 172 -1.95 -1.53 -14.35
CA LEU A 172 -2.74 -0.42 -13.84
C LEU A 172 -3.91 -0.92 -12.99
N LYS A 173 -4.61 -1.96 -13.46
CA LYS A 173 -5.71 -2.59 -12.71
C LYS A 173 -5.19 -3.21 -11.41
N ALA A 174 -4.09 -3.96 -11.45
CA ALA A 174 -3.50 -4.56 -10.27
C ALA A 174 -3.09 -3.52 -9.22
N VAL A 175 -2.48 -2.40 -9.63
CA VAL A 175 -2.11 -1.30 -8.73
C VAL A 175 -3.33 -0.59 -8.15
N ARG A 176 -4.35 -0.28 -8.97
CA ARG A 176 -5.62 0.31 -8.49
C ARG A 176 -6.31 -0.59 -7.46
N GLN A 177 -6.26 -1.89 -7.66
CA GLN A 177 -6.80 -2.91 -6.77
C GLN A 177 -5.95 -3.17 -5.52
N ARG A 178 -4.73 -2.62 -5.44
CA ARG A 178 -3.73 -2.93 -4.40
C ARG A 178 -3.42 -4.43 -4.32
N ALA A 179 -3.30 -5.07 -5.49
CA ALA A 179 -2.89 -6.46 -5.58
C ALA A 179 -1.43 -6.65 -5.14
N SER A 180 -1.13 -7.74 -4.44
CA SER A 180 0.24 -8.12 -4.08
C SER A 180 0.95 -8.86 -5.21
N ASP A 181 0.21 -9.69 -5.96
CA ASP A 181 0.75 -10.53 -7.01
C ASP A 181 -0.20 -10.54 -8.23
N ILE A 182 0.38 -10.58 -9.42
CA ILE A 182 -0.31 -10.79 -10.70
C ILE A 182 0.12 -12.16 -11.22
N HIS A 183 -0.84 -12.98 -11.61
CA HIS A 183 -0.63 -14.30 -12.21
C HIS A 183 -1.14 -14.27 -13.64
N ILE A 184 -0.28 -14.61 -14.60
CA ILE A 184 -0.64 -14.76 -16.02
C ILE A 184 -0.29 -16.19 -16.40
N GLU A 185 -1.30 -16.98 -16.74
CA GLU A 185 -1.12 -18.41 -17.04
C GLU A 185 -1.94 -18.81 -18.28
N PRO A 186 -1.36 -19.60 -19.19
CA PRO A 186 -2.12 -20.19 -20.28
C PRO A 186 -3.06 -21.25 -19.71
N ASP A 187 -4.34 -21.14 -20.05
CA ASP A 187 -5.36 -22.17 -19.88
C ASP A 187 -5.63 -22.83 -21.25
N HIS A 188 -6.51 -23.84 -21.31
CA HIS A 188 -6.75 -24.61 -22.54
C HIS A 188 -7.19 -23.76 -23.74
N GLU A 189 -7.99 -22.72 -23.53
CA GLU A 189 -8.57 -21.90 -24.62
C GLU A 189 -8.25 -20.40 -24.51
N ARG A 190 -7.59 -19.97 -23.43
CA ARG A 190 -7.38 -18.55 -23.14
C ARG A 190 -6.18 -18.32 -22.23
N VAL A 191 -5.64 -17.11 -22.25
CA VAL A 191 -4.75 -16.64 -21.18
C VAL A 191 -5.59 -16.13 -20.03
N ARG A 192 -5.44 -16.74 -18.85
CA ARG A 192 -6.11 -16.29 -17.64
C ARG A 192 -5.20 -15.37 -16.85
N VAL A 193 -5.71 -14.18 -16.50
CA VAL A 193 -5.03 -13.28 -15.54
C VAL A 193 -5.76 -13.31 -14.21
N ARG A 194 -5.02 -13.54 -13.13
CA ARG A 194 -5.53 -13.47 -11.75
C ARG A 194 -4.71 -12.50 -10.94
N THR A 195 -5.33 -11.76 -10.02
CA THR A 195 -4.62 -10.89 -9.08
C THR A 195 -4.84 -11.39 -7.66
N ARG A 196 -3.80 -11.33 -6.82
CA ARG A 196 -3.93 -11.59 -5.39
C ARG A 196 -4.25 -10.28 -4.68
N VAL A 197 -5.50 -10.12 -4.27
CA VAL A 197 -5.96 -8.93 -3.53
C VAL A 197 -6.34 -9.38 -2.13
N ASP A 198 -5.70 -8.77 -1.13
CA ASP A 198 -5.89 -9.10 0.29
C ASP A 198 -5.72 -10.61 0.59
N GLY A 199 -4.73 -11.24 -0.05
CA GLY A 199 -4.38 -12.65 0.13
C GLY A 199 -5.18 -13.64 -0.72
N ILE A 200 -6.26 -13.21 -1.37
CA ILE A 200 -7.14 -14.08 -2.16
C ILE A 200 -6.92 -13.85 -3.66
N LEU A 201 -6.83 -14.94 -4.42
CA LEU A 201 -6.78 -14.89 -5.88
C LEU A 201 -8.16 -14.55 -6.44
N ARG A 202 -8.20 -13.53 -7.29
CA ARG A 202 -9.39 -13.10 -8.02
C ARG A 202 -9.14 -13.23 -9.51
N GLU A 203 -10.10 -13.77 -10.23
CA GLU A 203 -10.03 -13.81 -11.69
C GLU A 203 -10.26 -12.40 -12.24
N GLY A 204 -9.38 -12.00 -13.15
CA GLY A 204 -9.38 -10.70 -13.80
C GLY A 204 -9.75 -10.84 -15.27
N ASN A 205 -9.05 -10.09 -16.12
CA ASN A 205 -9.26 -10.16 -17.55
C ASN A 205 -8.73 -11.50 -18.10
N SER A 206 -9.31 -11.95 -19.20
CA SER A 206 -8.78 -13.04 -20.01
C SER A 206 -8.44 -12.53 -21.40
N PHE A 207 -7.42 -13.12 -22.03
CA PHE A 207 -6.99 -12.77 -23.39
C PHE A 207 -7.03 -14.01 -24.29
N PRO A 208 -7.15 -13.84 -25.62
CA PRO A 208 -7.00 -14.93 -26.58
C PRO A 208 -5.66 -15.66 -26.39
N LEU A 209 -5.64 -16.98 -26.55
CA LEU A 209 -4.44 -17.80 -26.30
C LEU A 209 -3.28 -17.42 -27.23
N GLU A 210 -3.58 -16.91 -28.42
CA GLU A 210 -2.63 -16.44 -29.43
C GLU A 210 -1.79 -15.26 -28.92
N MET A 211 -2.30 -14.48 -27.96
CA MET A 211 -1.55 -13.38 -27.34
C MET A 211 -0.51 -13.88 -26.32
N HIS A 212 -0.61 -15.13 -25.86
CA HIS A 212 0.25 -15.67 -24.79
C HIS A 212 1.74 -15.49 -25.09
N PRO A 213 2.29 -15.91 -26.26
CA PRO A 213 3.72 -15.81 -26.50
C PRO A 213 4.22 -14.35 -26.50
N ASN A 214 3.40 -13.42 -27.00
CA ASN A 214 3.73 -12.00 -27.07
C ASN A 214 3.70 -11.35 -25.68
N LEU A 215 2.72 -11.70 -24.84
CA LEU A 215 2.66 -11.26 -23.45
C LEU A 215 3.90 -11.71 -22.67
N ILE A 216 4.30 -12.98 -22.80
CA ILE A 216 5.49 -13.50 -22.12
C ILE A 216 6.76 -12.84 -22.62
N SER A 217 6.93 -12.71 -23.94
CA SER A 217 8.08 -12.06 -24.55
C SER A 217 8.24 -10.63 -24.05
N ARG A 218 7.15 -9.86 -24.01
CA ARG A 218 7.17 -8.48 -23.52
C ARG A 218 7.54 -8.39 -22.05
N ILE A 219 7.02 -9.28 -21.21
CA ILE A 219 7.39 -9.33 -19.78
C ILE A 219 8.86 -9.70 -19.61
N LYS A 220 9.38 -10.66 -20.40
CA LYS A 220 10.81 -11.01 -20.41
C LYS A 220 11.68 -9.82 -20.76
N ILE A 221 11.30 -9.04 -21.78
CA ILE A 221 12.01 -7.79 -22.14
C ILE A 221 12.03 -6.81 -20.97
N MET A 222 10.87 -6.56 -20.35
CA MET A 222 10.76 -5.63 -19.22
C MET A 222 11.68 -6.04 -18.05
N ALA A 223 11.75 -7.34 -17.77
CA ALA A 223 12.53 -7.90 -16.66
C ALA A 223 13.99 -8.27 -17.03
N HIS A 224 14.46 -7.91 -18.23
CA HIS A 224 15.80 -8.23 -18.75
C HIS A 224 16.13 -9.75 -18.78
N LEU A 225 15.16 -10.57 -19.18
CA LEU A 225 15.24 -12.03 -19.26
C LEU A 225 15.51 -12.53 -20.70
N ASP A 226 15.97 -13.77 -20.82
CA ASP A 226 16.22 -14.41 -22.12
C ASP A 226 14.90 -14.86 -22.77
N ILE A 227 14.54 -14.18 -23.86
CA ILE A 227 13.32 -14.44 -24.65
C ILE A 227 13.38 -15.80 -25.37
N GLY A 228 14.58 -16.23 -25.77
CA GLY A 228 14.81 -17.47 -26.50
C GLY A 228 14.74 -18.71 -25.60
N GLU A 229 15.09 -18.58 -24.31
CA GLU A 229 14.96 -19.66 -23.35
C GLU A 229 13.52 -19.75 -22.80
N ARG A 230 12.90 -20.92 -22.94
CA ARG A 230 11.51 -21.20 -22.51
C ARG A 230 11.38 -22.49 -21.70
N ARG A 231 12.47 -23.23 -21.50
CA ARG A 231 12.49 -24.56 -20.89
C ARG A 231 12.98 -24.55 -19.45
N LYS A 232 13.49 -23.41 -18.98
CA LYS A 232 14.01 -23.24 -17.62
C LYS A 232 13.28 -22.09 -16.92
N PRO A 233 13.08 -22.16 -15.59
CA PRO A 233 12.60 -21.03 -14.82
C PRO A 233 13.52 -19.81 -15.00
N GLN A 234 12.94 -18.62 -14.99
CA GLN A 234 13.67 -17.35 -15.08
C GLN A 234 13.10 -16.34 -14.10
N ASP A 235 13.98 -15.64 -13.38
CA ASP A 235 13.60 -14.62 -12.41
C ASP A 235 14.27 -13.29 -12.75
N GLY A 236 13.51 -12.21 -12.70
CA GLY A 236 13.96 -10.88 -13.05
C GLY A 236 13.24 -9.80 -12.26
N ARG A 237 13.60 -8.54 -12.51
CA ARG A 237 12.97 -7.40 -11.85
C ARG A 237 12.93 -6.19 -12.79
N PHE A 238 11.96 -5.31 -12.59
CA PHE A 238 11.89 -4.03 -13.27
C PHE A 238 11.17 -2.98 -12.42
N GLU A 239 11.44 -1.71 -12.70
CA GLU A 239 10.79 -0.59 -12.03
C GLU A 239 9.53 -0.15 -12.78
N LEU A 240 8.46 0.09 -12.03
CA LEU A 240 7.15 0.49 -12.56
C LEU A 240 6.68 1.78 -11.89
N PRO A 241 6.94 2.95 -12.49
CA PRO A 241 6.35 4.21 -12.05
C PRO A 241 4.91 4.32 -12.55
N ILE A 242 3.93 4.35 -11.64
CA ILE A 242 2.51 4.40 -11.98
C ILE A 242 1.69 5.12 -10.91
N SER A 243 0.78 6.01 -11.32
CA SER A 243 -0.08 6.80 -10.40
C SER A 243 0.69 7.60 -9.33
N GLY A 244 1.87 8.12 -9.67
CA GLY A 244 2.72 8.88 -8.73
C GLY A 244 3.41 8.05 -7.65
N LYS A 245 3.39 6.72 -7.81
CA LYS A 245 4.14 5.76 -6.98
C LYS A 245 5.16 5.03 -7.84
N GLU A 246 6.25 4.63 -7.24
CA GLU A 246 7.23 3.75 -7.87
C GLU A 246 7.08 2.35 -7.28
N PHE A 247 7.02 1.34 -8.13
CA PHE A 247 6.99 -0.06 -7.70
C PHE A 247 8.25 -0.78 -8.18
N ASP A 248 8.82 -1.62 -7.33
CA ASP A 248 9.75 -2.68 -7.74
C ASP A 248 8.91 -3.92 -8.08
N VAL A 249 8.97 -4.38 -9.32
CA VAL A 249 8.22 -5.54 -9.79
C VAL A 249 9.16 -6.72 -9.92
N ARG A 250 8.97 -7.74 -9.09
CA ARG A 250 9.72 -9.00 -9.19
C ARG A 250 8.95 -9.97 -10.07
N VAL A 251 9.61 -10.50 -11.08
CA VAL A 251 9.01 -11.40 -12.08
C VAL A 251 9.61 -12.78 -11.93
N SER A 252 8.76 -13.80 -11.90
CA SER A 252 9.14 -15.20 -11.98
C SER A 252 8.39 -15.88 -13.11
N ILE A 253 9.13 -16.56 -13.99
CA ILE A 253 8.61 -17.29 -15.15
C ILE A 253 8.87 -18.77 -14.94
N LEU A 254 7.81 -19.58 -15.05
CA LEU A 254 7.85 -21.02 -14.89
C LEU A 254 7.36 -21.72 -16.18
N PRO A 255 8.14 -22.63 -16.79
CA PRO A 255 7.68 -23.44 -17.91
C PRO A 255 6.53 -24.37 -17.50
N LEU A 256 5.48 -24.41 -18.30
CA LEU A 256 4.37 -25.35 -18.21
C LEU A 256 4.32 -26.23 -19.47
N SER A 257 3.49 -27.27 -19.46
CA SER A 257 3.24 -28.10 -20.65
C SER A 257 2.62 -27.31 -21.82
N ALA A 258 1.83 -26.28 -21.54
CA ALA A 258 1.08 -25.48 -22.51
C ALA A 258 1.59 -24.04 -22.64
N GLY A 259 2.86 -23.76 -22.29
CA GLY A 259 3.46 -22.42 -22.39
C GLY A 259 4.26 -22.06 -21.15
N GLU A 260 4.22 -20.79 -20.77
CA GLU A 260 4.96 -20.26 -19.60
C GLU A 260 3.98 -19.53 -18.68
N LYS A 261 4.11 -19.77 -17.37
CA LYS A 261 3.39 -19.04 -16.34
C LYS A 261 4.25 -17.90 -15.82
N VAL A 262 3.65 -16.73 -15.70
CA VAL A 262 4.28 -15.56 -15.08
C VAL A 262 3.61 -15.28 -13.74
N VAL A 263 4.45 -14.99 -12.74
CA VAL A 263 4.04 -14.33 -11.51
C VAL A 263 4.81 -13.02 -11.39
N MET A 264 4.11 -11.90 -11.24
CA MET A 264 4.71 -10.60 -10.94
C MET A 264 4.29 -10.16 -9.54
N ARG A 265 5.25 -9.95 -8.64
CA ARG A 265 5.01 -9.38 -7.31
C ARG A 265 5.24 -7.88 -7.35
N LEU A 266 4.25 -7.11 -6.89
CA LEU A 266 4.30 -5.65 -6.85
C LEU A 266 4.75 -5.19 -5.47
N LEU A 267 5.90 -4.50 -5.39
CA LEU A 267 6.41 -3.91 -4.16
C LEU A 267 6.40 -2.39 -4.28
N ASP A 268 5.62 -1.70 -3.44
CA ASP A 268 5.52 -0.24 -3.45
C ASP A 268 6.79 0.37 -2.82
N LYS A 269 7.64 1.04 -3.61
CA LYS A 269 8.87 1.69 -3.11
C LYS A 269 8.60 2.92 -2.25
N GLY A 270 7.35 3.37 -2.12
CA GLY A 270 7.01 4.48 -1.23
C GLY A 270 7.46 4.19 0.20
N THR A 271 7.83 5.24 0.93
CA THR A 271 8.21 5.11 2.36
C THR A 271 7.02 4.61 3.16
N MET A 272 6.91 3.29 3.33
CA MET A 272 5.93 2.72 4.25
C MET A 272 6.26 3.22 5.65
N ARG A 273 5.39 4.05 6.20
CA ARG A 273 5.46 4.42 7.62
C ARG A 273 4.94 3.24 8.44
N PHE A 274 5.86 2.42 8.91
CA PHE A 274 5.54 1.32 9.82
C PHE A 274 5.25 1.91 11.22
N ASN A 275 3.98 2.07 11.55
CA ASN A 275 3.52 2.53 12.85
C ASN A 275 2.92 1.35 13.64
N LEU A 276 3.59 0.90 14.70
CA LEU A 276 3.12 -0.18 15.57
C LEU A 276 1.70 0.04 16.12
N GLN A 277 1.27 1.31 16.26
CA GLN A 277 -0.08 1.64 16.74
C GLN A 277 -1.18 1.21 15.75
N GLU A 278 -0.88 1.19 14.45
CA GLU A 278 -1.83 0.90 13.38
C GLU A 278 -1.80 -0.57 12.94
N MET A 279 -0.92 -1.39 13.53
CA MET A 279 -0.70 -2.77 13.08
C MET A 279 -1.74 -3.77 13.60
N GLY A 280 -2.61 -3.38 14.53
CA GLY A 280 -3.74 -4.19 14.97
C GLY A 280 -3.58 -4.87 16.33
N PHE A 281 -2.47 -4.67 17.02
CA PHE A 281 -2.27 -5.07 18.40
C PHE A 281 -3.41 -4.54 19.30
N GLU A 282 -3.89 -5.38 20.20
CA GLU A 282 -4.69 -4.88 21.32
C GLU A 282 -3.80 -4.07 22.27
N PRO A 283 -4.35 -3.09 23.02
CA PRO A 283 -3.54 -2.18 23.84
C PRO A 283 -2.57 -2.87 24.79
N TYR A 284 -3.01 -3.97 25.43
CA TYR A 284 -2.20 -4.74 26.36
C TYR A 284 -1.11 -5.55 25.63
N GLN A 285 -1.40 -6.15 24.46
CA GLN A 285 -0.42 -6.86 23.64
C GLN A 285 0.67 -5.92 23.15
N ARG A 286 0.27 -4.71 22.74
CA ARG A 286 1.21 -3.66 22.33
C ARG A 286 2.10 -3.25 23.50
N ALA A 287 1.53 -3.05 24.69
CA ALA A 287 2.32 -2.70 25.87
C ALA A 287 3.37 -3.78 26.17
N LEU A 288 2.97 -5.05 26.14
CA LEU A 288 3.88 -6.18 26.34
C LEU A 288 4.97 -6.26 25.26
N PHE A 289 4.60 -6.14 23.98
CA PHE A 289 5.57 -6.12 22.88
C PHE A 289 6.58 -4.98 23.04
N MET A 290 6.12 -3.79 23.42
CA MET A 290 6.97 -2.61 23.62
C MET A 290 7.88 -2.73 24.84
N GLU A 291 7.40 -3.35 25.92
CA GLU A 291 8.20 -3.68 27.09
C GLU A 291 9.37 -4.59 26.69
N HIS A 292 9.09 -5.66 25.96
CA HIS A 292 10.11 -6.60 25.49
C HIS A 292 11.11 -5.94 24.52
N LEU A 293 10.65 -5.10 23.59
CA LEU A 293 11.53 -4.32 22.72
C LEU A 293 12.47 -3.37 23.48
N SER A 294 12.12 -2.97 24.71
CA SER A 294 12.96 -2.08 25.52
C SER A 294 14.06 -2.81 26.30
N ARG A 295 14.03 -4.15 26.35
CA ARG A 295 15.01 -4.95 27.05
C ARG A 295 16.35 -4.95 26.31
N PRO A 296 17.48 -5.01 27.04
CA PRO A 296 18.80 -4.95 26.42
C PRO A 296 19.10 -6.19 25.58
N HIS A 297 18.65 -7.37 26.04
CA HIS A 297 18.95 -8.63 25.37
C HIS A 297 17.87 -9.68 25.60
N GLU A 298 17.42 -10.29 24.51
CA GLU A 298 16.53 -11.45 24.44
C GLU A 298 16.25 -11.76 22.96
N ILE A 299 15.61 -12.88 22.69
CA ILE A 299 15.00 -13.17 21.40
C ILE A 299 13.50 -12.86 21.46
N ILE A 300 13.03 -12.07 20.49
CA ILE A 300 11.62 -11.90 20.17
C ILE A 300 11.33 -12.58 18.84
N LEU A 301 10.42 -13.55 18.87
CA LEU A 301 10.03 -14.34 17.70
C LEU A 301 8.66 -13.92 17.19
N VAL A 302 8.57 -13.50 15.94
CA VAL A 302 7.27 -13.31 15.26
C VAL A 302 6.98 -14.52 14.40
N THR A 303 5.85 -15.19 14.62
CA THR A 303 5.52 -16.46 13.95
C THR A 303 4.23 -16.37 13.13
N GLY A 304 4.14 -17.26 12.14
CA GLY A 304 2.97 -17.35 11.27
C GLY A 304 3.32 -17.84 9.87
N PRO A 305 2.32 -18.23 9.07
CA PRO A 305 2.51 -18.71 7.71
C PRO A 305 3.00 -17.58 6.79
N THR A 306 3.33 -17.92 5.56
CA THR A 306 3.68 -16.96 4.52
C THR A 306 2.53 -15.97 4.31
N GLY A 307 2.86 -14.68 4.20
CA GLY A 307 1.87 -13.63 3.99
C GLY A 307 1.06 -13.24 5.24
N SER A 308 1.46 -13.68 6.44
CA SER A 308 0.84 -13.25 7.71
C SER A 308 1.28 -11.86 8.19
N GLY A 309 2.23 -11.20 7.51
CA GLY A 309 2.70 -9.85 7.82
C GLY A 309 3.84 -9.78 8.86
N LYS A 310 4.59 -10.87 9.07
CA LYS A 310 5.71 -10.93 10.04
C LYS A 310 6.77 -9.84 9.79
N THR A 311 7.25 -9.73 8.56
CA THR A 311 8.23 -8.71 8.15
C THR A 311 7.72 -7.30 8.41
N THR A 312 6.43 -7.04 8.15
CA THR A 312 5.79 -5.75 8.44
C THR A 312 5.83 -5.41 9.93
N THR A 313 5.51 -6.38 10.80
CA THR A 313 5.59 -6.20 12.26
C THR A 313 7.03 -5.96 12.72
N LEU A 314 8.00 -6.73 12.20
CA LEU A 314 9.42 -6.55 12.52
C LEU A 314 9.95 -5.20 12.03
N TYR A 315 9.58 -4.76 10.83
CA TYR A 315 9.97 -3.43 10.34
C TYR A 315 9.35 -2.30 11.18
N GLY A 316 8.13 -2.50 11.72
CA GLY A 316 7.55 -1.59 12.72
C GLY A 316 8.34 -1.53 14.01
N ALA A 317 8.79 -2.69 14.51
CA ALA A 317 9.65 -2.77 15.69
C ALA A 317 11.01 -2.09 15.45
N LEU A 318 11.66 -2.38 14.32
CA LEU A 318 12.93 -1.76 13.94
C LEU A 318 12.80 -0.25 13.80
N ASN A 319 11.75 0.25 13.16
CA ASN A 319 11.50 1.68 13.02
C ASN A 319 11.24 2.36 14.37
N TYR A 320 10.60 1.68 15.33
CA TYR A 320 10.44 2.17 16.69
C TYR A 320 11.77 2.23 17.46
N LEU A 321 12.65 1.25 17.25
CA LEU A 321 13.95 1.17 17.91
C LEU A 321 15.03 2.03 17.25
N ASN A 322 14.80 2.48 16.03
CA ASN A 322 15.73 3.23 15.21
C ASN A 322 16.10 4.57 15.88
N SER A 323 17.33 4.66 16.34
CA SER A 323 17.90 5.84 16.98
C SER A 323 19.39 5.89 16.69
N VAL A 324 19.96 7.09 16.72
CA VAL A 324 21.41 7.29 16.47
C VAL A 324 22.30 6.64 17.53
N GLU A 325 21.74 6.26 18.67
CA GLU A 325 22.44 5.62 19.78
C GLU A 325 22.55 4.10 19.63
N LYS A 326 21.82 3.49 18.69
CA LYS A 326 21.76 2.04 18.51
C LYS A 326 22.23 1.64 17.13
N ASN A 327 23.13 0.67 17.06
CA ASN A 327 23.51 0.02 15.83
C ASN A 327 22.57 -1.15 15.54
N ILE A 328 21.75 -0.99 14.50
CA ILE A 328 20.78 -1.99 14.06
C ILE A 328 21.27 -2.64 12.78
N VAL A 329 21.42 -3.96 12.79
CA VAL A 329 21.87 -4.73 11.62
C VAL A 329 20.91 -5.88 11.33
N THR A 330 20.53 -6.04 10.06
CA THR A 330 19.61 -7.11 9.62
C THR A 330 20.27 -8.05 8.62
N VAL A 331 19.78 -9.30 8.56
CA VAL A 331 20.06 -10.25 7.48
C VAL A 331 18.73 -10.78 6.93
N GLU A 332 18.51 -10.63 5.63
CA GLU A 332 17.20 -10.86 4.98
C GLU A 332 17.32 -11.57 3.62
N ASP A 333 16.29 -12.31 3.22
CA ASP A 333 16.25 -13.07 1.96
C ASP A 333 14.88 -12.92 1.24
N PRO A 334 14.69 -11.88 0.42
CA PRO A 334 15.53 -10.69 0.23
C PRO A 334 15.11 -9.52 1.16
N VAL A 335 15.81 -8.39 1.05
CA VAL A 335 15.34 -7.13 1.66
C VAL A 335 14.08 -6.65 0.93
N GLU A 336 12.99 -6.41 1.67
CA GLU A 336 11.69 -6.03 1.07
C GLU A 336 11.55 -4.52 0.88
N TYR A 337 12.02 -3.74 1.86
CA TYR A 337 12.08 -2.27 1.79
C TYR A 337 13.36 -1.77 2.44
N GLU A 338 13.92 -0.69 1.89
CA GLU A 338 15.05 0.00 2.50
C GLU A 338 14.57 0.85 3.68
N LEU A 339 15.15 0.60 4.85
CA LEU A 339 14.88 1.33 6.08
C LEU A 339 16.03 2.30 6.37
N ALA A 340 15.74 3.59 6.30
CA ALA A 340 16.74 4.62 6.59
C ALA A 340 17.28 4.49 8.02
N GLY A 341 18.60 4.52 8.18
CA GLY A 341 19.27 4.40 9.48
C GLY A 341 19.50 2.96 9.97
N ILE A 342 19.12 1.95 9.19
CA ILE A 342 19.31 0.53 9.53
C ILE A 342 20.22 -0.13 8.49
N ASN A 343 21.19 -0.91 8.95
CA ASN A 343 22.13 -1.62 8.08
C ASN A 343 21.52 -2.96 7.64
N GLN A 344 21.07 -3.07 6.39
CA GLN A 344 20.38 -4.28 5.90
C GLN A 344 21.28 -5.12 5.00
N VAL A 345 21.55 -6.36 5.40
CA VAL A 345 22.30 -7.34 4.61
C VAL A 345 21.32 -8.26 3.87
N GLN A 346 21.48 -8.37 2.56
CA GLN A 346 20.74 -9.35 1.77
C GLN A 346 21.55 -10.64 1.61
N VAL A 347 20.92 -11.79 1.85
CA VAL A 347 21.50 -13.10 1.57
C VAL A 347 21.92 -13.19 0.10
N ASN A 348 23.13 -13.70 -0.12
CA ASN A 348 23.70 -13.90 -1.45
C ASN A 348 24.46 -15.24 -1.49
N ILE A 349 23.75 -16.29 -1.89
CA ILE A 349 24.29 -17.65 -1.97
C ILE A 349 25.47 -17.76 -2.93
N ARG A 350 25.50 -16.96 -4.02
CA ARG A 350 26.62 -16.99 -4.99
C ARG A 350 27.92 -16.44 -4.40
N ALA A 351 27.82 -15.57 -3.40
CA ALA A 351 28.94 -14.98 -2.68
C ALA A 351 29.20 -15.64 -1.31
N ASP A 352 28.56 -16.79 -1.03
CA ASP A 352 28.62 -17.50 0.25
C ASP A 352 28.13 -16.68 1.46
N LEU A 353 27.23 -15.72 1.21
CA LEU A 353 26.60 -14.88 2.22
C LEU A 353 25.24 -15.47 2.61
N THR A 354 25.25 -16.52 3.44
CA THR A 354 24.07 -17.20 3.99
C THR A 354 23.58 -16.51 5.27
N PHE A 355 22.43 -16.93 5.82
CA PHE A 355 21.97 -16.43 7.12
C PHE A 355 23.02 -16.62 8.21
N ALA A 356 23.55 -17.85 8.36
CA ALA A 356 24.55 -18.17 9.37
C ALA A 356 25.88 -17.44 9.16
N SER A 357 26.41 -17.37 7.92
CA SER A 357 27.70 -16.70 7.66
C SER A 357 27.60 -15.17 7.82
N SER A 358 26.47 -14.59 7.41
CA SER A 358 26.16 -13.17 7.64
C SER A 358 26.07 -12.87 9.13
N LEU A 359 25.29 -13.67 9.88
CA LEU A 359 25.08 -13.46 11.32
C LEU A 359 26.39 -13.52 12.12
N ARG A 360 27.28 -14.48 11.80
CA ARG A 360 28.64 -14.51 12.37
C ARG A 360 29.42 -13.23 12.11
N SER A 361 29.24 -12.63 10.94
CA SER A 361 29.94 -11.40 10.57
C SER A 361 29.32 -10.17 11.24
N ILE A 362 27.99 -10.13 11.36
CA ILE A 362 27.24 -9.10 12.07
C ILE A 362 27.69 -8.99 13.53
N LEU A 363 27.97 -10.11 14.21
CA LEU A 363 28.48 -10.10 15.60
C LEU A 363 29.84 -9.39 15.77
N ARG A 364 30.57 -9.14 14.68
CA ARG A 364 31.82 -8.35 14.69
C ARG A 364 31.61 -6.90 14.21
N GLN A 365 30.36 -6.48 14.05
CA GLN A 365 29.99 -5.13 13.64
C GLN A 365 29.51 -4.27 14.82
N ASP A 366 29.70 -4.72 16.05
CA ASP A 366 29.24 -4.03 17.27
C ASP A 366 27.72 -3.69 17.24
N PRO A 367 26.83 -4.66 16.94
CA PRO A 367 25.40 -4.40 16.88
C PRO A 367 24.80 -4.31 18.29
N ASP A 368 23.78 -3.48 18.47
CA ASP A 368 22.90 -3.53 19.66
C ASP A 368 21.68 -4.43 19.38
N ILE A 369 21.16 -4.33 18.15
CA ILE A 369 19.95 -5.02 17.72
C ILE A 369 20.25 -5.78 16.43
N ILE A 370 19.88 -7.05 16.42
CA ILE A 370 20.04 -7.93 15.26
C ILE A 370 18.66 -8.40 14.80
N MET A 371 18.35 -8.24 13.51
CA MET A 371 17.16 -8.86 12.92
C MET A 371 17.54 -9.94 11.93
N ILE A 372 17.02 -11.14 12.14
CA ILE A 372 17.22 -12.29 11.25
C ILE A 372 15.89 -12.53 10.55
N GLY A 373 15.87 -12.43 9.21
CA GLY A 373 14.64 -12.55 8.42
C GLY A 373 13.83 -13.79 8.77
N GLU A 374 14.49 -14.93 8.96
CA GLU A 374 13.89 -16.15 9.50
C GLU A 374 14.95 -17.13 10.01
N ILE A 375 14.56 -17.99 10.95
CA ILE A 375 15.37 -19.12 11.41
C ILE A 375 14.86 -20.39 10.70
N ARG A 376 15.64 -20.92 9.76
CA ARG A 376 15.29 -22.13 9.00
C ARG A 376 15.97 -23.40 9.53
N ASP A 377 17.14 -23.26 10.13
CA ASP A 377 18.03 -24.34 10.52
C ASP A 377 18.62 -24.15 11.92
N ALA A 378 19.20 -25.24 12.44
CA ALA A 378 19.80 -25.31 13.77
C ALA A 378 20.98 -24.36 13.92
N GLU A 379 21.81 -24.23 12.89
CA GLU A 379 23.00 -23.38 12.92
C GLU A 379 22.63 -21.91 13.12
N THR A 380 21.66 -21.40 12.35
CA THR A 380 21.16 -20.03 12.49
C THR A 380 20.50 -19.83 13.86
N ALA A 381 19.72 -20.80 14.33
CA ALA A 381 19.08 -20.77 15.65
C ALA A 381 20.11 -20.71 16.79
N GLU A 382 21.16 -21.52 16.74
CA GLU A 382 22.24 -21.54 17.73
C GLU A 382 22.93 -20.18 17.81
N ILE A 383 23.31 -19.61 16.66
CA ILE A 383 23.99 -18.30 16.64
C ILE A 383 23.04 -17.19 17.15
N ALA A 384 21.75 -17.22 16.79
CA ALA A 384 20.77 -16.25 17.29
C ALA A 384 20.66 -16.28 18.82
N ILE A 385 20.61 -17.47 19.40
CA ILE A 385 20.58 -17.70 20.85
C ILE A 385 21.86 -17.23 21.52
N GLN A 386 23.03 -17.56 20.96
CA GLN A 386 24.29 -17.06 21.50
C GLN A 386 24.38 -15.53 21.41
N SER A 387 23.82 -14.92 20.36
CA SER A 387 23.76 -13.46 20.22
C SER A 387 22.94 -12.85 21.36
N ALA A 388 21.75 -13.40 21.63
CA ALA A 388 20.92 -12.93 22.73
C ALA A 388 21.59 -13.10 24.11
N LEU A 389 22.21 -14.26 24.37
CA LEU A 389 22.90 -14.53 25.64
C LEU A 389 24.18 -13.68 25.83
N THR A 390 24.73 -13.11 24.76
CA THR A 390 25.89 -12.22 24.79
C THR A 390 25.53 -10.73 24.79
N GLY A 391 24.25 -10.40 25.01
CA GLY A 391 23.83 -9.02 25.28
C GLY A 391 23.15 -8.29 24.12
N HIS A 392 22.66 -9.01 23.10
CA HIS A 392 21.99 -8.40 21.94
C HIS A 392 20.47 -8.60 22.00
N LEU A 393 19.70 -7.61 21.55
CA LEU A 393 18.28 -7.81 21.25
C LEU A 393 18.17 -8.45 19.86
N VAL A 394 17.58 -9.65 19.79
CA VAL A 394 17.44 -10.41 18.54
C VAL A 394 15.98 -10.50 18.15
N LEU A 395 15.67 -10.00 16.95
CA LEU A 395 14.35 -10.13 16.34
C LEU A 395 14.40 -11.18 15.24
N SER A 396 13.46 -12.12 15.21
CA SER A 396 13.43 -13.12 14.14
C SER A 396 12.05 -13.66 13.84
N THR A 397 11.94 -14.47 12.79
CA THR A 397 10.70 -15.15 12.44
C THR A 397 10.83 -16.67 12.37
N LEU A 398 9.70 -17.34 12.66
CA LEU A 398 9.51 -18.77 12.45
C LEU A 398 8.18 -19.02 11.71
N HIS A 399 8.11 -20.16 11.03
CA HIS A 399 6.91 -20.62 10.35
C HIS A 399 6.14 -21.65 11.20
N THR A 400 5.53 -21.17 12.29
CA THR A 400 4.64 -21.98 13.14
C THR A 400 3.22 -21.43 13.12
N ASN A 401 2.25 -22.26 13.49
CA ASN A 401 0.84 -21.87 13.45
C ASN A 401 0.44 -20.98 14.63
N ASP A 402 1.05 -21.20 15.79
CA ASP A 402 0.79 -20.53 17.06
C ASP A 402 2.11 -20.15 17.77
N ALA A 403 2.00 -19.51 18.94
CA ALA A 403 3.15 -19.05 19.70
C ALA A 403 3.86 -20.22 20.41
N ALA A 404 3.10 -21.14 21.02
CA ALA A 404 3.66 -22.28 21.73
C ALA A 404 4.45 -23.23 20.81
N GLY A 405 4.01 -23.40 19.56
CA GLY A 405 4.68 -24.22 18.56
C GLY A 405 6.04 -23.68 18.13
N ALA A 406 6.32 -22.39 18.33
CA ALA A 406 7.65 -21.81 18.09
C ALA A 406 8.72 -22.45 18.99
N ILE A 407 8.35 -22.69 20.24
CA ILE A 407 9.23 -23.30 21.24
C ILE A 407 9.52 -24.75 20.89
N THR A 408 8.49 -25.54 20.59
CA THR A 408 8.68 -26.93 20.18
C THR A 408 9.47 -27.02 18.88
N ARG A 409 9.26 -26.08 17.95
CA ARG A 409 10.04 -26.02 16.70
C ARG A 409 11.53 -25.81 16.94
N LEU A 410 11.92 -24.96 17.90
CA LEU A 410 13.32 -24.80 18.27
C LEU A 410 13.91 -26.08 18.90
N ILE A 411 13.13 -26.77 19.74
CA ILE A 411 13.53 -28.07 20.31
C ILE A 411 13.72 -29.11 19.19
N ASP A 412 12.80 -29.16 18.22
CA ASP A 412 12.85 -30.07 17.07
C ASP A 412 14.04 -29.77 16.14
N MET A 413 14.48 -28.52 16.05
CA MET A 413 15.72 -28.13 15.36
C MET A 413 16.98 -28.61 16.10
N GLY A 414 16.86 -29.12 17.32
CA GLY A 414 17.98 -29.62 18.12
C GLY A 414 18.53 -28.61 19.13
N ILE A 415 17.87 -27.45 19.31
CA ILE A 415 18.31 -26.49 20.30
C ILE A 415 18.06 -27.02 21.72
N PRO A 416 19.07 -27.02 22.61
CA PRO A 416 18.90 -27.40 24.00
C PRO A 416 17.83 -26.56 24.72
N PRO A 417 16.86 -27.16 25.44
CA PRO A 417 15.75 -26.43 26.06
C PRO A 417 16.18 -25.34 27.05
N PHE A 418 17.27 -25.55 27.80
CA PHE A 418 17.75 -24.54 28.75
C PHE A 418 18.23 -23.27 28.06
N LEU A 419 18.74 -23.35 26.82
CA LEU A 419 19.12 -22.18 26.03
C LEU A 419 17.89 -21.43 25.54
N ILE A 420 16.84 -22.15 25.11
CA ILE A 420 15.57 -21.56 24.69
C ILE A 420 14.95 -20.80 25.86
N ALA A 421 14.83 -21.45 27.02
CA ALA A 421 14.26 -20.86 28.23
C ALA A 421 15.04 -19.62 28.71
N SER A 422 16.36 -19.58 28.50
CA SER A 422 17.20 -18.45 28.94
C SER A 422 17.25 -17.30 27.93
N ALA A 423 17.02 -17.56 26.64
CA ALA A 423 17.24 -16.58 25.57
C ALA A 423 15.95 -16.01 24.98
N VAL A 424 14.88 -16.81 24.86
CA VAL A 424 13.63 -16.36 24.24
C VAL A 424 12.78 -15.64 25.29
N GLY A 425 12.52 -14.35 25.07
CA GLY A 425 11.70 -13.54 25.99
C GLY A 425 10.24 -13.47 25.58
N LEU A 426 9.98 -13.40 24.27
CA LEU A 426 8.62 -13.20 23.73
C LEU A 426 8.39 -13.95 22.42
N VAL A 427 7.23 -14.59 22.30
CA VAL A 427 6.77 -15.15 21.03
C VAL A 427 5.43 -14.50 20.63
N VAL A 428 5.36 -14.00 19.41
CA VAL A 428 4.20 -13.32 18.84
C VAL A 428 3.70 -14.10 17.62
N ALA A 429 2.63 -14.87 17.75
CA ALA A 429 1.98 -15.46 16.58
C ALA A 429 1.06 -14.44 15.91
N GLN A 430 1.04 -14.44 14.58
CA GLN A 430 0.32 -13.45 13.78
C GLN A 430 -0.48 -14.09 12.64
N ARG A 431 -1.64 -13.48 12.34
CA ARG A 431 -2.43 -13.68 11.11
C ARG A 431 -2.95 -12.35 10.59
N LEU A 432 -3.29 -12.28 9.29
CA LEU A 432 -3.99 -11.13 8.70
C LEU A 432 -5.46 -11.47 8.46
N LEU A 433 -6.34 -10.65 9.02
CA LEU A 433 -7.76 -10.61 8.71
C LEU A 433 -8.03 -9.57 7.63
N ARG A 434 -8.98 -9.86 6.75
CA ARG A 434 -9.57 -8.84 5.88
C ARG A 434 -10.53 -7.96 6.67
N LEU A 435 -10.50 -6.64 6.41
CA LEU A 435 -11.43 -5.68 6.99
C LEU A 435 -12.71 -5.61 6.16
N LEU A 436 -13.87 -5.56 6.82
CA LEU A 436 -15.15 -5.31 6.17
C LEU A 436 -15.15 -3.96 5.47
N CYS A 437 -15.68 -3.92 4.25
CA CYS A 437 -15.77 -2.67 3.49
C CYS A 437 -16.69 -1.68 4.23
N PRO A 438 -16.19 -0.47 4.57
CA PRO A 438 -16.96 0.51 5.34
C PRO A 438 -18.17 1.05 4.59
N HIS A 439 -18.21 0.90 3.26
CA HIS A 439 -19.29 1.40 2.40
C HIS A 439 -20.46 0.43 2.22
N CYS A 440 -20.26 -0.87 2.46
CA CYS A 440 -21.29 -1.88 2.17
C CYS A 440 -21.51 -2.92 3.27
N LYS A 441 -20.73 -2.92 4.36
CA LYS A 441 -20.97 -3.85 5.46
C LYS A 441 -22.40 -3.69 5.98
N ALA A 442 -23.09 -4.79 6.19
CA ALA A 442 -24.47 -4.80 6.67
C ALA A 442 -24.56 -5.45 8.04
N PRO A 443 -25.45 -4.97 8.93
CA PRO A 443 -25.71 -5.62 10.20
C PRO A 443 -26.24 -7.03 9.96
N PHE A 444 -25.85 -7.95 10.83
CA PHE A 444 -26.20 -9.36 10.79
C PHE A 444 -26.44 -9.84 12.22
N THR A 445 -27.44 -10.72 12.38
CA THR A 445 -27.65 -11.44 13.63
C THR A 445 -27.25 -12.88 13.38
N PRO A 446 -26.08 -13.33 13.90
CA PRO A 446 -25.64 -14.70 13.75
C PRO A 446 -26.62 -15.66 14.44
N PRO A 447 -26.83 -16.87 13.91
CA PRO A 447 -27.56 -17.93 14.62
C PRO A 447 -26.99 -18.14 16.02
N GLU A 448 -27.83 -18.59 16.96
CA GLU A 448 -27.43 -18.81 18.36
C GLU A 448 -26.22 -19.76 18.46
N GLU A 449 -26.20 -20.83 17.68
CA GLU A 449 -25.07 -21.77 17.56
C GLU A 449 -23.74 -21.08 17.21
N LEU A 450 -23.78 -20.08 16.32
CA LEU A 450 -22.59 -19.33 15.92
C LEU A 450 -22.17 -18.32 16.99
N GLN A 451 -23.11 -17.81 17.79
CA GLN A 451 -22.82 -16.97 18.96
C GLN A 451 -22.15 -17.79 20.07
N ASP A 452 -22.65 -19.00 20.31
CA ASP A 452 -22.07 -19.94 21.27
C ASP A 452 -20.66 -20.35 20.84
N ALA A 453 -20.46 -20.62 19.55
CA ALA A 453 -19.14 -20.95 18.99
C ALA A 453 -18.12 -19.79 19.09
N LEU A 454 -18.57 -18.56 19.29
CA LEU A 454 -17.70 -17.40 19.55
C LEU A 454 -17.28 -17.31 21.03
N GLY A 455 -17.87 -18.11 21.93
CA GLY A 455 -17.54 -18.09 23.36
C GLY A 455 -17.82 -16.74 24.03
N LEU A 456 -18.75 -15.95 23.49
CA LEU A 456 -19.12 -14.64 24.00
C LEU A 456 -20.35 -14.75 24.90
N ALA A 457 -20.38 -14.04 26.02
CA ALA A 457 -21.59 -13.92 26.84
C ALA A 457 -22.74 -13.33 26.00
N HIS A 458 -23.94 -13.91 26.13
CA HIS A 458 -25.10 -13.46 25.37
C HIS A 458 -25.40 -11.98 25.69
N ASP A 459 -25.39 -11.16 24.66
CA ASP A 459 -25.63 -9.72 24.74
C ASP A 459 -26.51 -9.32 23.54
N PRO A 460 -27.81 -9.10 23.75
CA PRO A 460 -28.74 -8.77 22.67
C PRO A 460 -28.46 -7.40 22.04
N SER A 461 -27.63 -6.55 22.65
CA SER A 461 -27.20 -5.27 22.07
C SER A 461 -26.04 -5.42 21.09
N ARG A 462 -25.34 -6.56 21.11
CA ARG A 462 -24.16 -6.81 20.29
C ARG A 462 -24.55 -6.89 18.82
N ARG A 463 -23.89 -6.08 18.00
CA ARG A 463 -24.10 -6.03 16.55
C ARG A 463 -22.98 -6.74 15.84
N PHE A 464 -23.33 -7.68 14.96
CA PHE A 464 -22.40 -8.30 14.04
C PHE A 464 -22.58 -7.72 12.65
N TYR A 465 -21.57 -7.88 11.80
CA TYR A 465 -21.59 -7.39 10.43
C TYR A 465 -21.15 -8.48 9.47
N LYS A 466 -21.73 -8.47 8.27
CA LYS A 466 -21.39 -9.38 7.18
C LYS A 466 -20.92 -8.62 5.93
N PRO A 467 -20.08 -9.24 5.08
CA PRO A 467 -19.73 -8.67 3.79
C PRO A 467 -20.96 -8.65 2.86
N VAL A 468 -21.10 -7.59 2.06
CA VAL A 468 -22.15 -7.50 1.02
C VAL A 468 -21.53 -7.37 -0.37
N GLY A 469 -20.61 -6.42 -0.55
CA GLY A 469 -20.02 -6.12 -1.86
C GLY A 469 -20.60 -4.83 -2.45
N CYS A 470 -19.73 -4.03 -3.04
CA CYS A 470 -20.06 -2.81 -3.80
C CYS A 470 -18.89 -2.46 -4.71
N ASP A 471 -19.03 -1.44 -5.55
CA ASP A 471 -17.99 -1.00 -6.48
C ASP A 471 -16.68 -0.60 -5.77
N LYS A 472 -16.77 -0.04 -4.56
CA LYS A 472 -15.58 0.41 -3.79
C LYS A 472 -14.71 -0.74 -3.27
N CYS A 473 -15.24 -1.95 -3.20
CA CYS A 473 -14.53 -3.18 -2.83
C CYS A 473 -14.59 -4.25 -3.93
N GLU A 474 -15.05 -3.85 -5.12
CA GLU A 474 -15.19 -4.71 -6.30
C GLU A 474 -15.96 -6.01 -5.99
N GLY A 475 -17.10 -5.87 -5.33
CA GLY A 475 -17.99 -6.99 -5.01
C GLY A 475 -17.52 -7.90 -3.86
N SER A 476 -16.28 -7.77 -3.37
CA SER A 476 -15.75 -8.71 -2.36
C SER A 476 -16.33 -8.54 -0.95
N GLY A 477 -16.85 -7.36 -0.63
CA GLY A 477 -17.31 -7.01 0.72
C GLY A 477 -16.19 -6.71 1.72
N TYR A 478 -14.93 -6.81 1.32
CA TYR A 478 -13.75 -6.50 2.14
C TYR A 478 -12.84 -5.46 1.49
N LYS A 479 -12.13 -4.68 2.30
CA LYS A 479 -11.16 -3.69 1.80
C LYS A 479 -10.03 -3.47 2.81
N GLY A 480 -8.84 -3.96 2.47
CA GLY A 480 -7.67 -3.87 3.34
C GLY A 480 -7.63 -4.99 4.38
N ARG A 481 -6.56 -4.99 5.17
CA ARG A 481 -6.25 -6.04 6.14
C ARG A 481 -5.77 -5.44 7.45
N ILE A 482 -5.97 -6.18 8.53
CA ILE A 482 -5.44 -5.89 9.87
C ILE A 482 -4.84 -7.16 10.45
N ALA A 483 -3.76 -7.04 11.22
CA ALA A 483 -3.22 -8.20 11.91
C ALA A 483 -3.98 -8.50 13.21
N ILE A 484 -3.99 -9.78 13.56
CA ILE A 484 -4.35 -10.28 14.88
C ILE A 484 -3.16 -11.02 15.45
N TYR A 485 -3.02 -10.89 16.77
CA TYR A 485 -1.83 -11.33 17.48
C TYR A 485 -2.21 -12.26 18.63
N GLU A 486 -1.30 -13.18 18.92
CA GLU A 486 -1.22 -13.96 20.14
C GLU A 486 0.19 -13.74 20.69
N THR A 487 0.28 -13.06 21.82
CA THR A 487 1.53 -12.54 22.36
C THR A 487 1.85 -13.27 23.66
N MET A 488 2.76 -14.23 23.59
CA MET A 488 3.10 -15.15 24.67
C MET A 488 4.48 -14.81 25.25
N PRO A 489 4.56 -14.16 26.42
CA PRO A 489 5.82 -13.96 27.12
C PRO A 489 6.31 -15.31 27.68
N ILE A 490 7.63 -15.48 27.77
CA ILE A 490 8.22 -16.65 28.41
C ILE A 490 8.34 -16.36 29.90
N SER A 491 7.35 -16.82 30.67
CA SER A 491 7.32 -16.74 32.13
C SER A 491 8.12 -17.88 32.77
N THR A 492 8.46 -17.77 34.05
CA THR A 492 9.14 -18.83 34.81
C THR A 492 8.38 -20.18 34.75
N ALA A 493 7.05 -20.15 34.77
CA ALA A 493 6.25 -21.38 34.64
C ALA A 493 6.37 -22.00 33.25
N ILE A 494 6.44 -21.17 32.20
CA ILE A 494 6.69 -21.62 30.83
C ILE A 494 8.14 -22.12 30.69
N GLU A 495 9.13 -21.46 31.26
CA GLU A 495 10.54 -21.93 31.28
C GLU A 495 10.64 -23.35 31.84
N GLU A 496 9.96 -23.65 32.96
CA GLU A 496 9.92 -25.00 33.52
C GLU A 496 9.34 -26.04 32.56
N LEU A 497 8.29 -25.68 31.81
CA LEU A 497 7.69 -26.54 30.80
C LEU A 497 8.63 -26.76 29.61
N ILE A 498 9.37 -25.71 29.21
CA ILE A 498 10.41 -25.81 28.18
C ILE A 498 11.49 -26.80 28.63
N LEU A 499 12.00 -26.67 29.86
CA LEU A 499 13.02 -27.56 30.43
C LEU A 499 12.55 -29.02 30.49
N LYS A 500 11.27 -29.25 30.78
CA LYS A 500 10.64 -30.58 30.78
C LYS A 500 10.33 -31.11 29.37
N LYS A 501 10.57 -30.33 28.32
CA LYS A 501 10.19 -30.63 26.93
C LYS A 501 8.70 -30.94 26.79
N SER A 502 7.87 -30.19 27.51
CA SER A 502 6.41 -30.31 27.45
C SER A 502 5.87 -30.01 26.05
N SER A 503 4.68 -30.55 25.77
CA SER A 503 4.01 -30.34 24.48
C SER A 503 3.59 -28.88 24.29
N SER A 504 3.44 -28.45 23.02
CA SER A 504 2.92 -27.12 22.68
C SER A 504 1.55 -26.84 23.33
N GLN A 505 0.70 -27.87 23.45
CA GLN A 505 -0.61 -27.76 24.10
C GLN A 505 -0.52 -27.48 25.60
N GLU A 506 0.47 -28.03 26.31
CA GLU A 506 0.68 -27.78 27.73
C GLU A 506 1.23 -26.37 27.96
N ILE A 507 2.18 -25.95 27.13
CA ILE A 507 2.72 -24.58 27.13
C ILE A 507 1.60 -23.58 26.86
N PHE A 508 0.78 -23.82 25.83
CA PHE A 508 -0.36 -22.98 25.49
C PHE A 508 -1.39 -22.92 26.63
N ARG A 509 -1.72 -24.07 27.25
CA ARG A 509 -2.62 -24.11 28.41
C ARG A 509 -2.08 -23.32 29.61
N GLN A 510 -0.76 -23.33 29.82
CA GLN A 510 -0.14 -22.52 30.86
C GLN A 510 -0.22 -21.03 30.52
N ALA A 511 0.12 -20.64 29.29
CA ALA A 511 -0.01 -19.26 28.84
C ALA A 511 -1.45 -18.75 28.93
N GLN A 512 -2.46 -19.59 28.65
CA GLN A 512 -3.87 -19.24 28.84
C GLN A 512 -4.25 -18.96 30.30
N LYS A 513 -3.60 -19.60 31.28
CA LYS A 513 -3.78 -19.28 32.70
C LYS A 513 -3.13 -17.96 33.09
N GLU A 514 -2.18 -17.49 32.28
CA GLU A 514 -1.47 -16.23 32.41
C GLU A 514 -2.08 -15.15 31.49
N ASP A 515 -3.40 -15.25 31.25
CA ASP A 515 -4.20 -14.28 30.48
C ASP A 515 -3.78 -14.10 29.01
N LEU A 516 -3.14 -15.10 28.39
CA LEU A 516 -2.91 -15.12 26.95
C LEU A 516 -4.24 -15.05 26.19
N THR A 517 -4.38 -14.04 25.34
CA THR A 517 -5.44 -14.02 24.32
C THR A 517 -4.94 -14.72 23.07
N SER A 518 -5.61 -15.82 22.74
CA SER A 518 -5.34 -16.61 21.53
C SER A 518 -5.61 -15.83 20.25
N LEU A 519 -5.05 -16.29 19.12
CA LEU A 519 -5.37 -15.74 17.79
C LEU A 519 -6.89 -15.71 17.55
N ARG A 520 -7.61 -16.75 17.97
CA ARG A 520 -9.07 -16.83 17.83
C ARG A 520 -9.79 -15.76 18.65
N GLN A 521 -9.42 -15.57 19.91
CA GLN A 521 -10.01 -14.52 20.76
C GLN A 521 -9.70 -13.12 20.22
N SER A 522 -8.47 -12.88 19.74
CA SER A 522 -8.10 -11.62 19.05
C SER A 522 -8.95 -11.39 17.80
N GLY A 523 -9.19 -12.43 16.99
CA GLY A 523 -10.09 -12.36 15.84
C GLY A 523 -11.53 -12.05 16.23
N ILE A 524 -12.03 -12.68 17.29
CA ILE A 524 -13.36 -12.43 17.85
C ILE A 524 -13.49 -10.98 18.34
N ALA A 525 -12.47 -10.40 18.98
CA ALA A 525 -12.48 -8.99 19.38
C ALA A 525 -12.65 -8.05 18.17
N LYS A 526 -12.03 -8.36 17.02
CA LYS A 526 -12.22 -7.62 15.76
C LYS A 526 -13.62 -7.82 15.16
N VAL A 527 -14.25 -8.99 15.36
CA VAL A 527 -15.65 -9.24 14.99
C VAL A 527 -16.60 -8.38 15.83
N VAL A 528 -16.43 -8.38 17.15
CA VAL A 528 -17.29 -7.63 18.09
C VAL A 528 -17.21 -6.12 17.84
N SER A 529 -16.04 -5.62 17.48
CA SER A 529 -15.86 -4.20 17.07
C SER A 529 -16.35 -3.89 15.65
N GLY A 530 -16.91 -4.88 14.93
CA GLY A 530 -17.47 -4.70 13.59
C GLY A 530 -16.44 -4.37 12.51
N GLN A 531 -15.18 -4.75 12.73
CA GLN A 531 -14.06 -4.57 11.80
C GLN A 531 -13.96 -5.70 10.78
N THR A 532 -14.27 -6.94 11.19
CA THR A 532 -14.29 -8.12 10.31
C THR A 532 -15.58 -8.92 10.47
N SER A 533 -15.76 -9.95 9.65
CA SER A 533 -16.86 -10.91 9.75
C SER A 533 -16.48 -12.12 10.60
N VAL A 534 -17.49 -12.85 11.06
CA VAL A 534 -17.29 -14.12 11.76
C VAL A 534 -16.54 -15.11 10.87
N ASP A 535 -17.00 -15.31 9.63
CA ASP A 535 -16.39 -16.25 8.67
C ASP A 535 -14.89 -15.98 8.46
N GLU A 536 -14.51 -14.70 8.37
CA GLU A 536 -13.11 -14.32 8.16
C GLU A 536 -12.24 -14.59 9.40
N ALA A 537 -12.76 -14.35 10.61
CA ALA A 537 -12.08 -14.71 11.84
C ALA A 537 -11.84 -16.21 11.92
N PHE A 538 -12.87 -17.02 11.68
CA PHE A 538 -12.74 -18.47 11.69
C PHE A 538 -11.81 -18.98 10.58
N ARG A 539 -11.87 -18.44 9.36
CA ARG A 539 -11.02 -18.86 8.23
C ARG A 539 -9.53 -18.79 8.54
N VAL A 540 -9.08 -17.77 9.27
CA VAL A 540 -7.64 -17.58 9.55
C VAL A 540 -7.18 -18.23 10.85
N THR A 541 -8.10 -18.58 11.75
CA THR A 541 -7.80 -19.17 13.06
C THR A 541 -8.19 -20.63 13.19
N MET A 542 -8.97 -21.19 12.27
CA MET A 542 -9.21 -22.63 12.18
C MET A 542 -7.92 -23.29 11.70
N GLU A 543 -7.27 -24.04 12.58
CA GLU A 543 -6.49 -25.19 12.14
C GLU A 543 -7.48 -26.13 11.44
N LEU A 544 -7.18 -26.53 10.21
CA LEU A 544 -7.82 -27.70 9.60
C LEU A 544 -7.51 -28.88 10.53
N LYS A 545 -8.40 -29.13 11.50
CA LYS A 545 -8.46 -30.42 12.16
C LYS A 545 -9.05 -31.36 11.12
N GLU A 546 -8.17 -32.11 10.46
CA GLU A 546 -8.55 -33.38 9.84
C GLU A 546 -9.09 -34.34 10.90
#